data_AF-A0A1D8JFB0-F1
#
_entry.id   AF-A0A1D8JFB0-F1
#
_cell.length_a   1.000
_cell.length_b   1.000
_cell.length_c   1.000
_cell.angle_alpha   90.00
_cell.angle_beta   90.00
_cell.angle_gamma   90.00
#
_symmetry.space_group_name_H-M   'P 1'
#
loop_
_entity.id
_entity.type
_entity.pdbx_description
1 polymer ?
#
loop_
_entity_poly.entity_id
_entity_poly.type
_entity_poly.pdbx_seq_one_letter_code
_entity_poly.pdbx_strand_id
1 'polypeptide(L)'
;MKKLLNLLLLSLFAFVAFQSFLFIKGNLELSGQVEYEVNVETLPTELHPIVAEKVEILKEKTAEKDIAILITDDYRSFDEQDKLYDKGRRTPGKIVTHAEGGESYHNFGLAVDFALQLENGNVIWDTEYDGNGNGQSDWFEVAEIAKELGFQWGGDWRGFKDYPHLQMDFGLTINNLQGGKRPKIPQS
;
A
#
# COMPACT_ATOMS: atom_id res chain seq x y z
N MET A 1 -0.45 -10.64 55.07
CA MET A 1 0.32 -10.97 53.85
C MET A 1 -0.56 -11.16 52.61
N LYS A 2 -1.49 -12.14 52.56
CA LYS A 2 -2.36 -12.36 51.38
C LYS A 2 -3.21 -11.15 50.94
N LYS A 3 -3.80 -10.39 51.87
CA LYS A 3 -4.57 -9.17 51.55
C LYS A 3 -3.70 -8.07 50.93
N LEU A 4 -2.45 -7.92 51.40
CA LEU A 4 -1.49 -6.95 50.88
C LEU A 4 -1.02 -7.35 49.47
N LEU A 5 -0.77 -8.65 49.25
CA LEU A 5 -0.43 -9.20 47.93
C LEU A 5 -1.56 -9.01 46.91
N ASN A 6 -2.82 -9.26 47.32
CA ASN A 6 -3.97 -9.05 46.43
C ASN A 6 -4.16 -7.57 46.06
N LEU A 7 -3.89 -6.66 47.01
CA LEU A 7 -3.99 -5.22 46.76
C LEU A 7 -2.90 -4.74 45.78
N LEU A 8 -1.68 -5.27 45.92
CA LEU A 8 -0.58 -5.01 44.98
C LEU A 8 -0.89 -5.54 43.59
N LEU A 9 -1.43 -6.76 43.47
CA LEU A 9 -1.83 -7.34 42.18
C LEU A 9 -2.95 -6.54 41.50
N LEU A 10 -3.95 -6.07 42.26
CA LEU A 10 -5.01 -5.20 41.72
C LEU A 10 -4.44 -3.87 41.21
N SER A 11 -3.52 -3.26 41.96
CA SER A 11 -2.89 -2.00 41.56
C SER A 11 -2.03 -2.15 40.30
N LEU A 12 -1.31 -3.27 40.17
CA LEU A 12 -0.51 -3.58 38.99
C LEU A 12 -1.41 -3.82 37.76
N PHE A 13 -2.51 -4.56 37.92
CA PHE A 13 -3.48 -4.77 36.85
C PHE A 13 -4.12 -3.46 36.38
N ALA A 14 -4.54 -2.61 37.31
CA ALA A 14 -5.10 -1.29 36.98
C ALA A 14 -4.08 -0.41 36.26
N PHE A 15 -2.81 -0.44 36.66
CA PHE A 15 -1.74 0.28 35.99
C PHE A 15 -1.50 -0.23 34.56
N VAL A 16 -1.41 -1.54 34.34
CA VAL A 16 -1.26 -2.13 33.00
C VAL A 16 -2.47 -1.81 32.11
N ALA A 17 -3.68 -1.91 32.65
CA ALA A 17 -4.91 -1.56 31.92
C ALA A 17 -4.94 -0.06 31.55
N PHE A 18 -4.48 0.81 32.45
CA PHE A 18 -4.38 2.25 32.19
C PHE A 18 -3.32 2.57 31.12
N GLN A 19 -2.14 1.95 31.18
CA GLN A 19 -1.12 2.11 30.14
C GLN A 19 -1.60 1.57 28.79
N SER A 20 -2.32 0.45 28.77
CA SER A 20 -2.93 -0.10 27.54
C SER A 20 -4.00 0.85 27.00
N PHE A 21 -4.82 1.44 27.86
CA PHE A 21 -5.82 2.45 27.45
C PHE A 21 -5.16 3.71 26.88
N LEU A 22 -4.09 4.21 27.50
CA LEU A 22 -3.31 5.34 26.98
C LEU A 22 -2.65 5.01 25.64
N PHE A 23 -2.11 3.81 25.47
CA PHE A 23 -1.53 3.34 24.20
C PHE A 23 -2.60 3.23 23.09
N ILE A 24 -3.78 2.68 23.39
CA ILE A 24 -4.90 2.60 22.45
C ILE A 24 -5.41 4.00 22.08
N LYS A 25 -5.59 4.91 23.05
CA LYS A 25 -6.03 6.28 22.80
C LYS A 25 -5.01 7.06 21.98
N GLY A 26 -3.71 6.90 22.28
CA GLY A 26 -2.62 7.47 21.49
C GLY A 26 -2.62 6.98 20.05
N ASN A 27 -2.79 5.67 19.82
CA ASN A 27 -2.90 5.10 18.47
C ASN A 27 -4.18 5.53 17.73
N LEU A 28 -5.29 5.72 18.45
CA LEU A 28 -6.55 6.20 17.89
C LEU A 28 -6.52 7.70 17.53
N GLU A 29 -5.73 8.50 18.25
CA GLU A 29 -5.47 9.90 17.90
C GLU A 29 -4.41 10.04 16.78
N LEU A 30 -3.46 9.09 16.67
CA LEU A 30 -2.48 8.98 15.59
C LEU A 30 -3.05 8.45 14.27
N SER A 31 -4.20 7.75 14.29
CA SER A 31 -5.01 7.52 13.09
C SER A 31 -5.77 8.80 12.70
N GLY A 32 -5.04 9.91 12.63
CA GLY A 32 -5.53 11.23 12.28
C GLY A 32 -6.43 11.14 11.06
N GLN A 33 -7.56 11.84 11.12
CA GLN A 33 -8.51 11.92 10.02
C GLN A 33 -7.77 12.35 8.76
N VAL A 34 -7.55 11.45 7.81
CA VAL A 34 -7.11 11.85 6.49
C VAL A 34 -8.20 12.77 5.95
N GLU A 35 -7.87 14.04 5.76
CA GLU A 35 -8.83 14.97 5.19
C GLU A 35 -9.06 14.61 3.72
N TYR A 36 -10.32 14.62 3.32
CA TYR A 36 -10.72 14.38 1.95
C TYR A 36 -11.38 15.62 1.36
N GLU A 37 -11.28 15.75 0.04
CA GLU A 37 -12.09 16.66 -0.75
C GLU A 37 -13.07 15.87 -1.62
N VAL A 38 -14.11 16.54 -2.12
CA VAL A 38 -15.04 15.96 -3.08
C VAL A 38 -14.86 16.70 -4.39
N ASN A 39 -14.37 15.98 -5.40
CA ASN A 39 -14.18 16.45 -6.76
C ASN A 39 -14.79 15.42 -7.72
N VAL A 40 -15.94 15.76 -8.27
CA VAL A 40 -16.68 14.95 -9.26
C VAL A 40 -16.48 15.44 -10.69
N GLU A 41 -15.82 16.58 -10.87
CA GLU A 41 -15.67 17.22 -12.17
C GLU A 41 -14.43 16.73 -12.92
N THR A 42 -13.38 16.35 -12.18
CA THR A 42 -12.09 15.95 -12.76
C THR A 42 -11.56 14.68 -12.11
N LEU A 43 -11.15 13.73 -12.96
CA LEU A 43 -10.40 12.55 -12.54
C LEU A 43 -8.91 12.92 -12.42
N PRO A 44 -8.16 12.28 -11.52
CA PRO A 44 -6.71 12.36 -11.52
C PRO A 44 -6.15 11.93 -12.88
N THR A 45 -5.00 12.50 -13.24
CA THR A 45 -4.26 12.18 -14.48
C THR A 45 -2.82 11.76 -14.20
N GLU A 46 -2.45 11.66 -12.93
CA GLU A 46 -1.12 11.35 -12.45
C GLU A 46 -1.21 10.79 -11.03
N LEU A 47 -0.07 10.35 -10.51
CA LEU A 47 0.05 9.81 -9.16
C LEU A 47 -0.17 10.92 -8.11
N HIS A 48 -0.88 10.59 -7.03
CA HIS A 48 -1.09 11.52 -5.93
C HIS A 48 0.27 11.90 -5.29
N PRO A 49 0.53 13.17 -4.97
CA PRO A 49 1.86 13.63 -4.51
C PRO A 49 2.43 12.86 -3.33
N ILE A 50 1.61 12.50 -2.33
CA ILE A 50 2.06 11.67 -1.20
C ILE A 50 2.52 10.30 -1.69
N VAL A 51 1.79 9.68 -2.62
CA VAL A 51 2.13 8.35 -3.14
C VAL A 51 3.42 8.42 -3.94
N ALA A 52 3.60 9.47 -4.75
CA ALA A 52 4.85 9.73 -5.47
C ALA A 52 6.04 9.91 -4.51
N GLU A 53 5.89 10.70 -3.45
CA GLU A 53 6.92 10.86 -2.40
C GLU A 53 7.26 9.52 -1.75
N LYS A 54 6.26 8.72 -1.37
CA LYS A 54 6.48 7.41 -0.74
C LYS A 54 7.13 6.40 -1.69
N VAL A 55 6.87 6.48 -2.98
CA VAL A 55 7.57 5.67 -4.00
C VAL A 55 9.05 6.00 -4.07
N GLU A 56 9.43 7.27 -4.04
CA GLU A 56 10.84 7.66 -4.06
C GLU A 56 11.55 7.21 -2.77
N ILE A 57 10.91 7.38 -1.61
CA ILE A 57 11.44 6.87 -0.33
C ILE A 57 11.56 5.33 -0.36
N LEU A 58 10.61 4.63 -0.99
CA LEU A 58 10.67 3.17 -1.14
C LEU A 58 11.92 2.77 -1.95
N LYS A 59 12.14 3.40 -3.11
CA LYS A 59 13.32 3.14 -3.95
C LYS A 59 14.63 3.39 -3.19
N GLU A 60 14.71 4.48 -2.44
CA GLU A 60 15.88 4.80 -1.61
C GLU A 60 16.12 3.70 -0.55
N LYS A 61 15.08 3.33 0.21
CA LYS A 61 15.19 2.32 1.27
C LYS A 61 15.50 0.92 0.77
N THR A 62 14.99 0.53 -0.41
CA THR A 62 15.32 -0.78 -0.98
C THR A 62 16.75 -0.78 -1.53
N ALA A 63 17.19 0.34 -2.13
CA ALA A 63 18.55 0.49 -2.60
C ALA A 63 19.59 0.44 -1.47
N GLU A 64 19.27 0.95 -0.27
CA GLU A 64 20.10 0.78 0.95
C GLU A 64 20.33 -0.69 1.34
N LYS A 65 19.51 -1.61 0.81
CA LYS A 65 19.59 -3.07 1.02
C LYS A 65 20.07 -3.82 -0.21
N ASP A 66 20.69 -3.12 -1.16
CA ASP A 66 21.14 -3.65 -2.44
C ASP A 66 20.01 -4.25 -3.31
N ILE A 67 18.78 -3.75 -3.13
CA ILE A 67 17.60 -4.14 -3.93
C ILE A 67 17.13 -2.95 -4.77
N ALA A 68 17.36 -3.03 -6.09
CA ALA A 68 16.84 -2.04 -7.03
C ALA A 68 15.44 -2.43 -7.54
N ILE A 69 14.52 -1.47 -7.57
CA ILE A 69 13.16 -1.65 -8.06
C ILE A 69 12.84 -0.67 -9.20
N LEU A 70 11.96 -1.10 -10.10
CA LEU A 70 11.38 -0.28 -11.15
C LEU A 70 9.86 -0.18 -10.94
N ILE A 71 9.31 1.03 -11.05
CA ILE A 71 7.86 1.22 -11.15
C ILE A 71 7.45 0.95 -12.60
N THR A 72 6.61 -0.06 -12.78
CA THR A 72 6.19 -0.58 -14.09
C THR A 72 4.84 -0.04 -14.53
N ASP A 73 4.00 0.36 -13.58
CA ASP A 73 2.72 1.01 -13.82
C ASP A 73 2.40 1.93 -12.63
N ASP A 74 1.75 3.06 -12.89
CA ASP A 74 1.39 4.06 -11.88
C ASP A 74 -0.05 4.53 -12.07
N TYR A 75 -0.28 5.75 -12.55
CA TYR A 75 -1.60 6.17 -12.94
C TYR A 75 -2.04 5.45 -14.22
N ARG A 76 -3.26 4.91 -14.19
CA ARG A 76 -3.88 4.27 -15.35
C ARG A 76 -5.26 4.85 -15.58
N SER A 77 -5.54 5.37 -16.78
CA SER A 77 -6.89 5.85 -17.10
C SER A 77 -7.93 4.73 -17.06
N PHE A 78 -9.22 5.10 -17.03
CA PHE A 78 -10.32 4.12 -17.02
C PHE A 78 -10.31 3.27 -18.31
N ASP A 79 -10.08 3.90 -19.45
CA ASP A 79 -9.99 3.21 -20.75
C ASP A 79 -8.80 2.23 -20.82
N GLU A 80 -7.66 2.58 -20.22
CA GLU A 80 -6.51 1.68 -20.14
C GLU A 80 -6.78 0.48 -19.23
N GLN A 81 -7.48 0.71 -18.11
CA GLN A 81 -7.92 -0.35 -17.21
C GLN A 81 -8.91 -1.29 -17.88
N ASP A 82 -9.88 -0.77 -18.64
CA ASP A 82 -10.81 -1.61 -19.40
C ASP A 82 -10.09 -2.47 -20.44
N LYS A 83 -9.07 -1.93 -21.11
CA LYS A 83 -8.23 -2.73 -22.03
C LYS A 83 -7.50 -3.87 -21.29
N LEU A 84 -7.06 -3.66 -20.05
CA LEU A 84 -6.46 -4.73 -19.24
C LEU A 84 -7.51 -5.75 -18.78
N TYR A 85 -8.69 -5.28 -18.37
CA TYR A 85 -9.81 -6.14 -18.00
C TYR A 85 -10.24 -7.04 -19.17
N ASP A 86 -10.24 -6.52 -20.39
CA ASP A 86 -10.60 -7.29 -21.58
C ASP A 86 -9.62 -8.43 -21.91
N LYS A 87 -8.38 -8.41 -21.41
CA LYS A 87 -7.40 -9.50 -21.65
C LYS A 87 -7.85 -10.81 -21.02
N GLY A 88 -7.84 -11.87 -21.82
CA GLY A 88 -8.35 -13.20 -21.43
C GLY A 88 -9.88 -13.30 -21.35
N ARG A 89 -10.60 -12.21 -21.66
CA ARG A 89 -12.07 -12.17 -21.69
C ARG A 89 -12.59 -11.88 -23.11
N ARG A 90 -12.23 -10.71 -23.65
CA ARG A 90 -12.61 -10.23 -24.99
C ARG A 90 -11.44 -10.17 -25.96
N THR A 91 -10.20 -10.08 -25.44
CA THR A 91 -8.96 -10.13 -26.21
C THR A 91 -8.08 -11.28 -25.74
N PRO A 92 -7.21 -11.85 -26.61
CA PRO A 92 -6.30 -12.92 -26.21
C PRO A 92 -5.33 -12.47 -25.10
N GLY A 93 -4.98 -13.38 -24.20
CA GLY A 93 -4.04 -13.13 -23.11
C GLY A 93 -4.44 -13.84 -21.82
N LYS A 94 -3.61 -13.70 -20.78
CA LYS A 94 -3.99 -14.10 -19.43
C LYS A 94 -4.84 -13.00 -18.81
N ILE A 95 -5.77 -13.39 -17.93
CA ILE A 95 -6.45 -12.44 -17.05
C ILE A 95 -5.39 -11.87 -16.09
N VAL A 96 -5.19 -10.56 -16.14
CA VAL A 96 -4.22 -9.83 -15.30
C VAL A 96 -4.89 -8.94 -14.27
N THR A 97 -6.20 -8.70 -14.39
CA THR A 97 -6.98 -7.92 -13.43
C THR A 97 -8.45 -8.37 -13.44
N HIS A 98 -9.12 -8.15 -12.31
CA HIS A 98 -10.56 -8.33 -12.15
C HIS A 98 -11.31 -6.99 -12.00
N ALA A 99 -10.61 -5.86 -12.03
CA ALA A 99 -11.19 -4.52 -11.91
C ALA A 99 -11.44 -3.91 -13.29
N GLU A 100 -12.65 -3.40 -13.51
CA GLU A 100 -13.01 -2.58 -14.67
C GLU A 100 -12.50 -1.12 -14.48
N GLY A 101 -12.63 -0.29 -15.51
CA GLY A 101 -12.32 1.13 -15.45
C GLY A 101 -13.07 1.83 -14.31
N GLY A 102 -12.32 2.46 -13.41
CA GLY A 102 -12.85 3.12 -12.21
C GLY A 102 -13.02 2.20 -11.00
N GLU A 103 -12.60 0.93 -11.10
CA GLU A 103 -12.59 -0.02 -9.98
C GLU A 103 -11.19 -0.32 -9.44
N SER A 104 -10.16 0.33 -9.98
CA SER A 104 -8.77 0.18 -9.55
C SER A 104 -8.24 1.47 -8.90
N TYR A 105 -7.41 1.35 -7.86
CA TYR A 105 -6.74 2.51 -7.24
C TYR A 105 -5.76 3.21 -8.20
N HIS A 106 -5.22 2.50 -9.21
CA HIS A 106 -4.45 3.12 -10.30
C HIS A 106 -5.26 4.20 -11.03
N ASN A 107 -6.58 4.00 -11.15
CA ASN A 107 -7.48 4.95 -11.81
C ASN A 107 -7.64 6.28 -11.08
N PHE A 108 -7.19 6.34 -9.83
CA PHE A 108 -7.26 7.50 -8.98
C PHE A 108 -5.88 8.01 -8.56
N GLY A 109 -4.80 7.48 -9.16
CA GLY A 109 -3.42 7.86 -8.83
C GLY A 109 -2.99 7.42 -7.44
N LEU A 110 -3.56 6.33 -6.92
CA LEU A 110 -3.34 5.87 -5.54
C LEU A 110 -2.62 4.51 -5.45
N ALA A 111 -2.10 4.01 -6.56
CA ALA A 111 -1.40 2.73 -6.62
C ALA A 111 -0.24 2.77 -7.64
N VAL A 112 0.70 1.85 -7.44
CA VAL A 112 1.81 1.58 -8.34
C VAL A 112 2.07 0.07 -8.39
N ASP A 113 2.60 -0.40 -9.52
CA ASP A 113 3.11 -1.75 -9.69
C ASP A 113 4.63 -1.71 -9.76
N PHE A 114 5.33 -2.53 -8.98
CA PHE A 114 6.78 -2.63 -9.01
C PHE A 114 7.29 -3.95 -9.59
N ALA A 115 8.55 -3.94 -10.04
CA ALA A 115 9.32 -5.12 -10.37
C ALA A 115 10.77 -4.96 -9.89
N LEU A 116 11.50 -6.07 -9.76
CA LEU A 116 12.91 -6.03 -9.41
C LEU A 116 13.75 -5.70 -10.64
N GLN A 117 14.73 -4.81 -10.48
CA GLN A 117 15.69 -4.45 -11.52
C GLN A 117 17.07 -5.00 -11.16
N LEU A 118 17.62 -5.84 -12.03
CA LEU A 118 18.93 -6.45 -11.86
C LEU A 118 20.05 -5.45 -12.23
N GLU A 119 21.27 -5.71 -11.75
CA GLU A 119 22.45 -4.88 -12.05
C GLU A 119 22.73 -4.72 -13.55
N ASN A 120 22.38 -5.72 -14.36
CA ASN A 120 22.52 -5.68 -15.81
C ASN A 120 21.40 -4.89 -16.53
N GLY A 121 20.48 -4.28 -15.77
CA GLY A 121 19.34 -3.52 -16.27
C GLY A 121 18.09 -4.35 -16.59
N ASN A 122 18.16 -5.69 -16.51
CA ASN A 122 17.00 -6.54 -16.75
C ASN A 122 15.96 -6.37 -15.65
N VAL A 123 14.68 -6.44 -16.03
CA VAL A 123 13.55 -6.37 -15.10
C VAL A 123 12.94 -7.76 -14.98
N ILE A 124 12.72 -8.21 -13.75
CA ILE A 124 12.18 -9.55 -13.45
C ILE A 124 10.96 -9.47 -12.53
N TRP A 125 10.05 -10.44 -12.71
CA TRP A 125 8.85 -10.66 -11.88
C TRP A 125 8.99 -11.98 -11.12
N ASP A 126 10.13 -12.18 -10.47
CA ASP A 126 10.43 -13.39 -9.69
C ASP A 126 10.28 -13.08 -8.20
N THR A 127 9.24 -13.63 -7.59
CA THR A 127 8.94 -13.42 -6.16
C THR A 127 9.85 -14.21 -5.24
N GLU A 128 10.70 -15.11 -5.75
CA GLU A 128 11.62 -15.93 -4.95
C GLU A 128 13.08 -15.49 -5.12
N TYR A 129 13.34 -14.45 -5.92
CA TYR A 129 14.68 -13.94 -6.18
C TYR A 129 15.30 -13.32 -4.93
N ASP A 130 16.55 -13.70 -4.64
CA ASP A 130 17.40 -13.20 -3.54
C ASP A 130 18.69 -12.67 -4.15
N GLY A 131 18.65 -11.42 -4.61
CA GLY A 131 19.76 -10.75 -5.29
C GLY A 131 20.80 -10.19 -4.33
N ASN A 132 20.38 -9.80 -3.12
CA ASN A 132 21.28 -9.30 -2.09
C ASN A 132 21.97 -10.45 -1.30
N GLY A 133 21.54 -11.70 -1.49
CA GLY A 133 22.16 -12.90 -0.94
C GLY A 133 21.96 -13.09 0.56
N ASN A 134 20.93 -12.47 1.13
CA ASN A 134 20.68 -12.52 2.57
C ASN A 134 19.82 -13.71 3.03
N GLY A 135 19.36 -14.54 2.08
CA GLY A 135 18.53 -15.72 2.33
C GLY A 135 17.02 -15.41 2.41
N GLN A 136 16.61 -14.19 2.05
CA GLN A 136 15.21 -13.77 1.94
C GLN A 136 14.93 -13.32 0.51
N SER A 137 13.65 -13.41 0.11
CA SER A 137 13.26 -12.88 -1.19
C SER A 137 13.24 -11.35 -1.17
N ASP A 138 13.95 -10.75 -2.12
CA ASP A 138 13.98 -9.31 -2.36
C ASP A 138 12.57 -8.75 -2.56
N TRP A 139 11.69 -9.51 -3.24
CA TRP A 139 10.31 -9.11 -3.50
C TRP A 139 9.52 -8.89 -2.21
N PHE A 140 9.66 -9.81 -1.26
CA PHE A 140 8.98 -9.71 0.02
C PHE A 140 9.63 -8.63 0.90
N GLU A 141 10.95 -8.44 0.83
CA GLU A 141 11.61 -7.32 1.51
C GLU A 141 11.10 -5.96 1.02
N VAL A 142 10.94 -5.77 -0.30
CA VAL A 142 10.34 -4.56 -0.88
C VAL A 142 8.91 -4.36 -0.35
N ALA A 143 8.11 -5.42 -0.31
CA ALA A 143 6.74 -5.36 0.19
C ALA A 143 6.67 -4.98 1.68
N GLU A 144 7.55 -5.51 2.53
CA GLU A 144 7.61 -5.13 3.95
C GLU A 144 8.00 -3.66 4.12
N ILE A 145 9.00 -3.17 3.38
CA ILE A 145 9.39 -1.76 3.42
C ILE A 145 8.25 -0.87 2.93
N ALA A 146 7.56 -1.25 1.85
CA ALA A 146 6.40 -0.51 1.36
C ALA A 146 5.29 -0.43 2.43
N LYS A 147 5.04 -1.52 3.16
CA LYS A 147 4.08 -1.52 4.27
C LYS A 147 4.50 -0.61 5.42
N GLU A 148 5.78 -0.56 5.76
CA GLU A 148 6.31 0.41 6.74
C GLU A 148 6.08 1.87 6.32
N LEU A 149 6.06 2.14 5.00
CA LEU A 149 5.77 3.46 4.42
C LEU A 149 4.27 3.77 4.31
N GLY A 150 3.40 2.84 4.67
CA GLY A 150 1.95 3.00 4.66
C GLY A 150 1.24 2.46 3.43
N PHE A 151 1.94 1.73 2.55
CA PHE A 151 1.29 0.99 1.46
C PHE A 151 0.58 -0.26 1.99
N GLN A 152 -0.51 -0.62 1.34
CA GLN A 152 -1.05 -1.97 1.32
C GLN A 152 -0.45 -2.71 0.13
N TRP A 153 -0.21 -4.00 0.29
CA TRP A 153 0.38 -4.85 -0.74
C TRP A 153 -0.61 -5.88 -1.28
N GLY A 154 -0.67 -6.04 -2.61
CA GLY A 154 -1.56 -6.99 -3.26
C GLY A 154 -1.21 -8.46 -3.03
N GLY A 155 0.03 -8.77 -2.64
CA GLY A 155 0.44 -10.12 -2.22
C GLY A 155 -0.22 -10.61 -0.92
N ASP A 156 -0.72 -9.68 -0.09
CA ASP A 156 -1.45 -9.96 1.16
C ASP A 156 -2.94 -10.21 0.92
N TRP A 157 -3.46 -10.01 -0.30
CA TRP A 157 -4.86 -10.26 -0.61
C TRP A 157 -5.20 -11.75 -0.45
N ARG A 158 -6.38 -12.03 0.13
CA ARG A 158 -6.86 -13.42 0.35
C ARG A 158 -7.26 -14.14 -0.95
N GLY A 159 -7.60 -13.37 -1.98
CA GLY A 159 -8.12 -13.87 -3.25
C GLY A 159 -7.07 -13.86 -4.35
N PHE A 160 -7.41 -13.21 -5.46
CA PHE A 160 -6.49 -12.99 -6.57
C PHE A 160 -5.31 -12.15 -6.08
N LYS A 161 -4.17 -12.77 -5.79
CA LYS A 161 -2.96 -12.07 -5.33
C LYS A 161 -2.31 -11.33 -6.48
N ASP A 162 -2.00 -10.06 -6.24
CA ASP A 162 -1.32 -9.20 -7.18
C ASP A 162 0.02 -8.74 -6.58
N TYR A 163 1.07 -9.52 -6.86
CA TYR A 163 2.37 -9.34 -6.21
C TYR A 163 3.09 -8.02 -6.55
N PRO A 164 2.97 -7.47 -7.77
CA PRO A 164 3.48 -6.13 -8.08
C PRO A 164 2.77 -4.98 -7.36
N HIS A 165 1.50 -5.16 -7.00
CA HIS A 165 0.60 -4.05 -6.65
C HIS A 165 0.85 -3.49 -5.25
N LEU A 166 1.06 -2.17 -5.17
CA LEU A 166 1.12 -1.39 -3.95
C LEU A 166 0.11 -0.24 -4.02
N GLN A 167 -0.67 -0.03 -2.96
CA GLN A 167 -1.65 1.07 -2.90
C GLN A 167 -1.66 1.79 -1.57
N MET A 168 -2.02 3.08 -1.61
CA MET A 168 -2.39 3.85 -0.42
C MET A 168 -3.85 4.24 -0.57
N ASP A 169 -4.76 3.57 0.15
CA ASP A 169 -6.20 3.84 0.05
C ASP A 169 -6.62 5.13 0.78
N PHE A 170 -5.76 5.62 1.67
CA PHE A 170 -6.06 6.74 2.56
C PHE A 170 -7.34 6.54 3.38
N GLY A 171 -7.82 5.31 3.58
CA GLY A 171 -9.13 5.02 4.19
C GLY A 171 -10.34 5.22 3.26
N LEU A 172 -10.13 5.51 1.97
CA LEU A 172 -11.18 5.61 0.96
C LEU A 172 -11.40 4.27 0.27
N THR A 173 -12.67 3.87 0.16
CA THR A 173 -13.05 2.73 -0.69
C THR A 173 -13.16 3.15 -2.16
N ILE A 174 -13.14 2.18 -3.09
CA ILE A 174 -13.45 2.41 -4.51
C ILE A 174 -14.78 3.16 -4.67
N ASN A 175 -15.84 2.79 -3.94
CA ASN A 175 -17.12 3.49 -3.98
C ASN A 175 -17.01 4.97 -3.56
N ASN A 176 -16.12 5.30 -2.62
CA ASN A 176 -15.87 6.68 -2.26
C ASN A 176 -15.18 7.44 -3.40
N LEU A 177 -14.20 6.82 -4.06
CA LEU A 177 -13.47 7.39 -5.18
C LEU A 177 -14.39 7.58 -6.40
N GLN A 178 -15.24 6.60 -6.70
CA GLN A 178 -16.28 6.73 -7.74
C GLN A 178 -17.26 7.85 -7.42
N GLY A 179 -17.59 8.06 -6.14
CA GLY A 179 -18.39 9.18 -5.65
C GLY A 179 -17.66 10.54 -5.59
N GLY A 180 -16.43 10.63 -6.10
CA GLY A 180 -15.65 11.87 -6.19
C GLY A 180 -14.83 12.22 -4.95
N LYS A 181 -14.83 11.40 -3.88
CA LYS A 181 -13.93 11.66 -2.75
C LYS A 181 -12.48 11.48 -3.18
N ARG A 182 -11.58 12.38 -2.78
CA ARG A 182 -10.14 12.31 -3.03
C ARG A 182 -9.38 12.61 -1.74
N PRO A 183 -8.22 11.98 -1.49
CA PRO A 183 -7.33 12.44 -0.42
C PRO A 183 -6.88 13.86 -0.72
N LYS A 184 -6.87 14.72 0.30
CA LYS A 184 -6.32 16.07 0.14
C LYS A 184 -4.81 16.01 0.00
N ILE A 185 -4.29 16.87 -0.84
CA ILE A 185 -2.86 17.18 -0.88
C ILE A 185 -2.59 18.13 0.30
N PRO A 186 -1.70 17.77 1.25
CA PRO A 186 -1.29 18.68 2.31
C PRO A 186 -0.74 19.97 1.69
N GLN A 187 -1.27 21.12 2.10
CA GLN A 187 -0.68 22.40 1.69
C GLN A 187 0.65 22.58 2.42
N SER A 188 1.71 22.82 1.64
CA SER A 188 3.07 23.13 2.11
C SER A 188 3.13 24.39 2.95
#